data_AF-A0A354CSK2-F1
#
_entry.id   AF-A0A354CSK2-F1
#
_cell.length_a   1.000
_cell.length_b   1.000
_cell.length_c   1.000
_cell.angle_alpha   90.00
_cell.angle_beta   90.00
_cell.angle_gamma   90.00
#
_symmetry.space_group_name_H-M   'P 1'
#
loop_
_entity.id
_entity.type
_entity.pdbx_description
1 polymer ?
#
loop_
_entity_poly.entity_id
_entity_poly.type
_entity_poly.pdbx_seq_one_letter_code
_entity_poly.pdbx_strand_id
1 'polypeptide(L)'
;MVIVQEIIIVWHKNERSGENSGARTDSVFKRLIEKAPLKSHECLYDRVRLYQKDKKLYTPAEYYSLMGCGASRHSKREYEPPVLLSQLKVKNISIEECKTGLEVIFSYDRQINGDPPRRGHNRDFNNTASKYYGKDILNETAFVLKNGQKGQIMYNWRASDCDTGQWWYEQAAVNIALVSFEGFNKNIFLDSDFDFKYKRLAYLK
;
A
#
# COMPACT_ATOMS: atom_id res chain seq x y z
N MET A 1 15.36 -7.82 -8.99
CA MET A 1 14.98 -7.50 -7.60
C MET A 1 13.63 -6.79 -7.57
N VAL A 2 12.88 -6.91 -6.47
CA VAL A 2 11.58 -6.25 -6.32
C VAL A 2 11.71 -5.11 -5.30
N ILE A 3 11.26 -3.91 -5.68
CA ILE A 3 11.15 -2.76 -4.78
C ILE A 3 9.68 -2.51 -4.53
N VAL A 4 9.27 -2.48 -3.27
CA VAL A 4 7.92 -2.13 -2.86
C VAL A 4 7.96 -0.94 -1.92
N GLN A 5 7.15 0.07 -2.22
CA GLN A 5 6.88 1.17 -1.30
C GLN A 5 5.37 1.22 -1.03
N GLU A 6 4.98 1.05 0.22
CA GLU A 6 3.60 1.24 0.67
C GLU A 6 3.49 2.58 1.39
N ILE A 7 2.69 3.49 0.83
CA ILE A 7 2.37 4.78 1.44
C ILE A 7 0.92 4.76 1.89
N ILE A 8 0.69 4.92 3.19
CA ILE A 8 -0.63 4.93 3.83
C ILE A 8 -0.88 6.33 4.39
N ILE A 9 -2.00 6.94 3.98
CA ILE A 9 -2.53 8.16 4.60
C ILE A 9 -3.72 7.77 5.48
N VAL A 10 -3.69 8.21 6.73
CA VAL A 10 -4.72 7.98 7.75
C VAL A 10 -5.39 9.30 8.09
N TRP A 11 -6.72 9.33 8.21
CA TRP A 11 -7.43 10.51 8.69
C TRP A 11 -8.70 10.15 9.46
N HIS A 12 -9.06 10.97 10.44
CA HIS A 12 -10.26 10.77 11.24
C HIS A 12 -11.51 11.33 10.54
N LYS A 13 -12.69 10.93 10.98
CA LYS A 13 -13.98 11.38 10.42
C LYS A 13 -14.12 12.89 10.28
N ASN A 14 -13.59 13.65 11.23
CA ASN A 14 -13.67 15.11 11.22
C ASN A 14 -12.83 15.74 10.09
N GLU A 15 -11.87 15.00 9.53
CA GLU A 15 -10.97 15.42 8.44
C GLU A 15 -11.48 15.02 7.04
N ARG A 16 -12.67 14.42 6.95
CA ARG A 16 -13.21 13.90 5.68
C ARG A 16 -13.66 14.99 4.71
N SER A 17 -13.94 16.20 5.20
CA SER A 17 -14.55 17.28 4.41
C SER A 17 -13.84 17.51 3.07
N GLY A 18 -14.59 17.96 2.06
CA GLY A 18 -14.03 18.29 0.74
C GLY A 18 -12.92 19.33 0.82
N GLU A 19 -13.02 20.25 1.79
CA GLU A 19 -12.00 21.26 2.09
C GLU A 19 -10.63 20.65 2.41
N ASN A 20 -10.60 19.50 3.09
CA ASN A 20 -9.37 18.84 3.51
C ASN A 20 -8.90 17.77 2.50
N SER A 21 -9.60 17.60 1.38
CA SER A 21 -9.29 16.57 0.38
C SER A 21 -7.98 16.81 -0.38
N GLY A 22 -7.56 18.08 -0.50
CA GLY A 22 -6.32 18.47 -1.17
C GLY A 22 -5.05 17.92 -0.53
N ALA A 23 -5.11 17.48 0.74
CA ALA A 23 -3.97 16.83 1.39
C ALA A 23 -3.69 15.40 0.87
N ARG A 24 -4.62 14.81 0.10
CA ARG A 24 -4.59 13.39 -0.33
C ARG A 24 -4.41 13.22 -1.84
N THR A 25 -3.64 14.12 -2.47
CA THR A 25 -3.37 14.07 -3.91
C THR A 25 -2.46 12.90 -4.29
N ASP A 26 -2.54 12.45 -5.56
CA ASP A 26 -1.70 11.38 -6.13
C ASP A 26 -0.19 11.63 -5.93
N SER A 27 0.26 12.90 -5.86
CA SER A 27 1.66 13.27 -5.64
C SER A 27 2.21 12.85 -4.28
N VAL A 28 1.37 12.77 -3.24
CA VAL A 28 1.80 12.34 -1.90
C VAL A 28 2.22 10.86 -1.91
N PHE A 29 1.65 10.09 -2.82
CA PHE A 29 1.90 8.66 -2.99
C PHE A 29 3.15 8.36 -3.85
N LYS A 30 4.05 9.33 -4.00
CA LYS A 30 5.37 9.14 -4.61
C LYS A 30 6.43 9.70 -3.65
N ARG A 31 7.36 8.86 -3.18
CA ARG A 31 8.43 9.26 -2.26
C ARG A 31 9.74 8.56 -2.61
N LEU A 32 10.86 9.20 -2.25
CA LEU A 32 12.17 8.58 -2.33
C LEU A 32 12.25 7.35 -1.40
N ILE A 33 12.97 6.32 -1.84
CA ILE A 33 13.37 5.18 -1.02
C ILE A 33 14.63 5.59 -0.23
N GLU A 34 14.62 5.57 1.11
CA GLU A 34 15.80 6.07 1.86
C GLU A 34 16.90 5.02 1.94
N LYS A 35 16.53 3.74 2.03
CA LYS A 35 17.46 2.60 2.14
C LYS A 35 17.74 1.98 0.77
N ALA A 36 18.99 1.62 0.53
CA ALA A 36 19.35 0.84 -0.65
C ALA A 36 19.24 -0.67 -0.34
N PRO A 37 18.95 -1.50 -1.34
CA PRO A 37 19.11 -2.95 -1.21
C PRO A 37 20.57 -3.31 -0.97
N LEU A 38 20.81 -4.41 -0.26
CA LEU A 38 22.17 -4.91 0.01
C LEU A 38 22.59 -5.98 -0.99
N LYS A 39 21.65 -6.78 -1.50
CA LYS A 39 21.92 -7.86 -2.46
C LYS A 39 20.91 -7.89 -3.61
N SER A 40 21.31 -8.50 -4.72
CA SER A 40 20.53 -8.56 -5.97
C SER A 40 19.27 -9.43 -5.92
N HIS A 41 19.20 -10.41 -5.01
CA HIS A 41 18.07 -11.32 -4.84
C HIS A 41 17.09 -10.89 -3.74
N GLU A 42 17.39 -9.79 -3.05
CA GLU A 42 16.55 -9.31 -1.95
C GLU A 42 15.42 -8.42 -2.49
N CYS A 43 14.26 -8.50 -1.84
CA CYS A 43 13.19 -7.53 -1.98
C CYS A 43 13.39 -6.40 -0.99
N LEU A 44 13.18 -5.18 -1.43
CA LEU A 44 13.13 -4.01 -0.55
C LEU A 44 11.67 -3.66 -0.29
N TYR A 45 11.29 -3.58 0.98
CA TYR A 45 9.97 -3.12 1.39
C TYR A 45 10.09 -1.91 2.31
N ASP A 46 9.49 -0.82 1.85
CA ASP A 46 9.56 0.49 2.45
C ASP A 46 8.15 1.00 2.76
N ARG A 47 7.85 1.17 4.05
CA ARG A 47 6.50 1.50 4.50
C ARG A 47 6.46 2.87 5.14
N VAL A 48 5.65 3.74 4.56
CA VAL A 48 5.43 5.13 4.98
C VAL A 48 4.00 5.28 5.45
N ARG A 49 3.83 5.65 6.72
CA ARG A 49 2.52 5.99 7.28
C ARG A 49 2.46 7.48 7.59
N LEU A 50 1.41 8.14 7.14
CA LEU A 50 1.17 9.57 7.33
C LEU A 50 -0.22 9.76 7.94
N TYR A 51 -0.35 10.72 8.84
CA TYR A 51 -1.60 11.12 9.44
C TYR A 51 -1.97 12.51 8.94
N GLN A 52 -3.20 12.64 8.48
CA GLN A 52 -3.75 13.92 8.10
C GLN A 52 -4.36 14.62 9.31
N LYS A 53 -4.06 15.91 9.41
CA LYS A 53 -4.82 16.88 10.21
C LYS A 53 -4.95 18.16 9.40
N ASP A 54 -6.18 18.63 9.23
CA ASP A 54 -6.52 19.73 8.34
C ASP A 54 -5.99 19.47 6.91
N LYS A 55 -5.26 20.44 6.35
CA LYS A 55 -4.66 20.40 5.00
C LYS A 55 -3.21 19.90 5.01
N LYS A 56 -2.74 19.30 6.11
CA LYS A 56 -1.35 18.88 6.29
C LYS A 56 -1.25 17.40 6.61
N LEU A 57 -0.09 16.83 6.26
CA LEU A 57 0.28 15.47 6.58
C LEU A 57 1.45 15.46 7.54
N TYR A 58 1.37 14.55 8.49
CA TYR A 58 2.33 14.41 9.58
C TYR A 58 2.82 12.97 9.59
N THR A 59 4.11 12.77 9.88
CA THR A 59 4.59 11.48 10.34
C THR A 59 3.88 11.09 11.64
N PRO A 60 3.87 9.81 12.04
CA PRO A 60 3.19 9.44 13.27
C PRO A 60 3.83 10.14 14.49
N ALA A 61 5.16 10.34 14.50
CA ALA A 61 5.84 11.10 15.55
C ALA A 61 5.27 12.51 15.72
N GLU A 62 5.18 13.25 14.60
CA GLU A 62 4.69 14.64 14.59
C GLU A 62 3.21 14.69 14.98
N TYR A 63 2.40 13.76 14.45
CA TYR A 63 0.98 13.70 14.74
C TYR A 63 0.70 13.47 16.22
N TYR A 64 1.34 12.47 16.83
CA TYR A 64 1.11 12.16 18.25
C TYR A 64 1.65 13.24 19.17
N SER A 65 2.79 13.86 18.83
CA SER A 65 3.30 15.04 19.54
C SER A 65 2.27 16.18 19.53
N LEU A 66 1.67 16.43 18.37
CA LEU A 66 0.63 17.46 18.21
C LEU A 66 -0.68 17.13 18.93
N MET A 67 -0.95 15.86 19.22
CA MET A 67 -2.09 15.42 20.03
C MET A 67 -1.80 15.43 21.54
N GLY A 68 -0.62 15.84 21.97
CA GLY A 68 -0.21 15.82 23.39
C GLY A 68 0.09 14.41 23.90
N CYS A 69 0.24 13.43 23.01
CA CYS A 69 0.68 12.08 23.35
C CYS A 69 2.21 12.01 23.26
N GLY A 70 2.89 11.48 24.28
CA GLY A 70 4.35 11.37 24.29
C GLY A 70 4.89 10.66 23.03
N ALA A 71 5.86 11.27 22.36
CA ALA A 71 6.37 10.85 21.04
C ALA A 71 7.13 9.49 21.02
N SER A 72 7.09 8.70 22.09
CA SER A 72 8.21 7.82 22.44
C SER A 72 8.32 6.50 21.68
N ARG A 73 7.39 6.13 20.78
CA ARG A 73 7.48 4.83 20.06
C ARG A 73 7.04 4.79 18.59
N HIS A 74 6.58 5.89 17.99
CA HIS A 74 5.90 5.84 16.68
C HIS A 74 6.66 6.56 15.55
N SER A 75 7.91 6.93 15.77
CA SER A 75 8.60 7.93 14.94
C SER A 75 9.29 7.41 13.67
N LYS A 76 9.33 6.10 13.44
CA LYS A 76 10.17 5.56 12.38
C LYS A 76 9.35 5.03 11.22
N ARG A 77 9.68 5.51 10.03
CA ARG A 77 9.40 4.84 8.76
C ARG A 77 9.79 3.37 8.91
N GLU A 78 8.84 2.49 8.63
CA GLU A 78 9.01 1.07 8.87
C GLU A 78 9.75 0.48 7.67
N TYR A 79 10.86 -0.17 7.98
CA TYR A 79 11.61 -0.94 7.01
C TYR A 79 11.59 -2.38 7.48
N GLU A 80 11.09 -3.27 6.65
CA GLU A 80 11.38 -4.68 6.85
C GLU A 80 12.83 -4.93 6.45
N PRO A 81 13.55 -5.83 7.16
CA PRO A 81 14.83 -6.29 6.67
C PRO A 81 14.66 -6.83 5.24
N PRO A 82 15.70 -6.77 4.39
CA PRO A 82 15.61 -7.35 3.06
C PRO A 82 15.19 -8.83 3.15
N VAL A 83 14.16 -9.20 2.41
CA VAL A 83 13.55 -10.54 2.43
C VAL A 83 13.55 -11.17 1.05
N LEU A 84 13.41 -12.49 0.98
CA LEU A 84 13.09 -13.17 -0.27
C LEU A 84 11.66 -12.81 -0.70
N LEU A 85 11.38 -12.91 -2.00
CA LEU A 85 10.05 -12.64 -2.53
C LEU A 85 8.96 -13.49 -1.84
N SER A 86 9.25 -14.76 -1.59
CA SER A 86 8.34 -15.69 -0.90
C SER A 86 8.03 -15.31 0.56
N GLN A 87 8.82 -14.42 1.14
CA GLN A 87 8.69 -13.96 2.52
C GLN A 87 8.09 -12.56 2.62
N LEU A 88 8.03 -11.83 1.49
CA LEU A 88 7.51 -10.47 1.42
C LEU A 88 6.01 -10.45 1.74
N LYS A 89 5.64 -9.67 2.76
CA LYS A 89 4.25 -9.52 3.19
C LYS A 89 3.80 -8.08 3.00
N VAL A 90 2.96 -7.87 1.99
CA VAL A 90 2.35 -6.57 1.72
C VAL A 90 0.84 -6.73 1.85
N LYS A 91 0.20 -5.87 2.64
CA LYS A 91 -1.24 -5.98 2.87
C LYS A 91 -2.00 -5.92 1.54
N ASN A 92 -2.93 -6.86 1.33
CA ASN A 92 -3.77 -6.98 0.14
C ASN A 92 -3.04 -7.25 -1.19
N ILE A 93 -1.71 -7.35 -1.18
CA ILE A 93 -0.91 -7.58 -2.38
C ILE A 93 -0.22 -8.93 -2.27
N SER A 94 -0.34 -9.74 -3.31
CA SER A 94 0.50 -10.92 -3.51
C SER A 94 1.33 -10.73 -4.77
N ILE A 95 2.58 -11.17 -4.73
CA ILE A 95 3.54 -10.97 -5.81
C ILE A 95 4.16 -12.33 -6.12
N GLU A 96 4.02 -12.76 -7.37
CA GLU A 96 4.42 -14.09 -7.82
C GLU A 96 5.23 -14.00 -9.10
N GLU A 97 6.28 -14.84 -9.21
CA GLU A 97 7.02 -14.96 -10.45
C GLU A 97 6.22 -15.79 -11.46
N CYS A 98 6.17 -15.33 -12.70
CA CYS A 98 5.54 -16.03 -13.81
C CYS A 98 6.46 -16.03 -15.04
N LYS A 99 6.08 -16.77 -16.08
CA LYS A 99 6.91 -16.90 -17.31
C LYS A 99 7.23 -15.56 -17.98
N THR A 100 6.37 -14.56 -17.84
CA THR A 100 6.45 -13.28 -18.55
C THR A 100 6.94 -12.12 -17.69
N GLY A 101 7.21 -12.35 -16.40
CA GLY A 101 7.63 -11.33 -15.45
C GLY A 101 7.09 -11.58 -14.05
N LEU A 102 6.73 -10.51 -13.35
CA LEU A 102 6.24 -10.54 -11.98
C LEU A 102 4.75 -10.21 -11.98
N GLU A 103 3.92 -11.21 -11.65
CA GLU A 103 2.48 -11.03 -11.50
C GLU A 103 2.18 -10.37 -10.16
N VAL A 104 1.42 -9.27 -10.19
CA VAL A 104 0.99 -8.55 -9.00
C VAL A 104 -0.52 -8.70 -8.86
N ILE A 105 -0.94 -9.24 -7.72
CA ILE A 105 -2.31 -9.64 -7.45
C ILE A 105 -2.87 -8.74 -6.35
N PHE A 106 -4.05 -8.19 -6.57
CA PHE A 106 -4.79 -7.44 -5.56
C PHE A 106 -5.91 -8.31 -5.00
N SER A 107 -5.93 -8.49 -3.67
CA SER A 107 -7.02 -9.17 -2.97
C SER A 107 -7.56 -8.31 -1.82
N TYR A 108 -8.88 -8.29 -1.65
CA TYR A 108 -9.53 -7.52 -0.60
C TYR A 108 -10.44 -8.40 0.24
N ASP A 109 -9.91 -8.88 1.36
CA ASP A 109 -10.66 -9.68 2.33
C ASP A 109 -11.22 -8.79 3.45
N ARG A 110 -12.55 -8.78 3.64
CA ARG A 110 -13.21 -8.00 4.69
C ARG A 110 -12.78 -8.40 6.10
N GLN A 111 -12.32 -9.63 6.33
CA GLN A 111 -11.89 -10.04 7.67
C GLN A 111 -10.58 -9.38 8.09
N ILE A 112 -9.75 -9.00 7.11
CA ILE A 112 -8.44 -8.36 7.30
C ILE A 112 -8.54 -6.84 7.07
N ASN A 113 -9.54 -6.41 6.33
CA ASN A 113 -9.75 -5.04 5.93
C ASN A 113 -10.94 -4.39 6.63
N GLY A 114 -10.98 -3.06 6.57
CA GLY A 114 -12.16 -2.31 6.98
C GLY A 114 -13.28 -2.36 5.93
N ASP A 115 -14.29 -1.52 6.16
CA ASP A 115 -15.38 -1.30 5.21
C ASP A 115 -14.96 -0.36 4.06
N PRO A 116 -15.68 -0.38 2.92
CA PRO A 116 -16.71 -1.34 2.57
C PRO A 116 -16.12 -2.66 2.07
N PRO A 117 -16.88 -3.77 2.15
CA PRO A 117 -16.51 -5.00 1.45
C PRO A 117 -16.40 -4.73 -0.06
N ARG A 118 -15.51 -5.46 -0.72
CA ARG A 118 -15.30 -5.37 -2.16
C ARG A 118 -15.58 -6.71 -2.80
N ARG A 119 -16.58 -6.69 -3.68
CA ARG A 119 -16.97 -7.81 -4.53
C ARG A 119 -16.36 -7.61 -5.91
N GLY A 120 -16.18 -8.70 -6.65
CA GLY A 120 -15.61 -8.62 -7.98
C GLY A 120 -15.07 -9.96 -8.45
N HIS A 121 -14.24 -9.89 -9.49
CA HIS A 121 -13.60 -11.06 -10.03
C HIS A 121 -12.67 -11.70 -8.99
N ASN A 122 -12.82 -13.01 -8.82
CA ASN A 122 -12.00 -13.85 -7.99
C ASN A 122 -11.33 -14.92 -8.88
N ARG A 123 -10.05 -14.73 -9.18
CA ARG A 123 -9.27 -15.66 -10.01
C ARG A 123 -9.22 -17.08 -9.44
N ASP A 124 -9.44 -17.24 -8.14
CA ASP A 124 -9.40 -18.50 -7.42
C ASP A 124 -10.80 -19.06 -7.10
N PHE A 125 -11.86 -18.53 -7.72
CA PHE A 125 -13.23 -18.92 -7.40
C PHE A 125 -13.45 -20.43 -7.48
N ASN A 126 -12.87 -21.09 -8.47
CA ASN A 126 -12.97 -22.54 -8.70
C ASN A 126 -11.78 -23.35 -8.15
N ASN A 127 -10.84 -22.72 -7.43
CA ASN A 127 -9.67 -23.40 -6.88
C ASN A 127 -9.93 -23.88 -5.45
N THR A 128 -10.24 -25.17 -5.29
CA THR A 128 -10.57 -25.78 -3.98
C THR A 128 -9.44 -25.71 -2.94
N ALA A 129 -8.19 -25.50 -3.37
CA ALA A 129 -7.06 -25.33 -2.46
C ALA A 129 -6.88 -23.87 -1.98
N SER A 130 -7.57 -22.91 -2.59
CA SER A 130 -7.48 -21.50 -2.21
C SER A 130 -8.38 -21.19 -1.03
N LYS A 131 -7.89 -20.35 -0.10
CA LYS A 131 -8.72 -19.73 0.94
C LYS A 131 -9.86 -18.86 0.39
N TYR A 132 -9.83 -18.58 -0.91
CA TYR A 132 -10.82 -17.78 -1.63
C TYR A 132 -11.80 -18.62 -2.47
N TYR A 133 -11.73 -19.95 -2.40
CA TYR A 133 -12.66 -20.85 -3.09
C TYR A 133 -14.13 -20.49 -2.84
N GLY A 134 -14.91 -20.34 -3.91
CA GLY A 134 -16.35 -20.05 -3.87
C GLY A 134 -16.73 -18.69 -3.26
N LYS A 135 -15.79 -17.81 -2.95
CA LYS A 135 -16.06 -16.51 -2.31
C LYS A 135 -16.26 -15.41 -3.35
N ASP A 136 -17.32 -14.61 -3.17
CA ASP A 136 -17.53 -13.34 -3.87
C ASP A 136 -16.69 -12.22 -3.23
N ILE A 137 -15.40 -12.22 -3.55
CA ILE A 137 -14.43 -11.23 -3.09
C ILE A 137 -13.61 -10.74 -4.27
N LEU A 138 -13.09 -9.53 -4.18
CA LEU A 138 -12.14 -9.04 -5.17
C LEU A 138 -10.78 -9.72 -4.95
N ASN A 139 -10.33 -10.53 -5.91
CA ASN A 139 -9.04 -11.22 -5.94
C ASN A 139 -8.62 -11.41 -7.40
N GLU A 140 -7.81 -10.51 -7.94
CA GLU A 140 -7.49 -10.50 -9.36
C GLU A 140 -6.06 -10.00 -9.64
N THR A 141 -5.53 -10.39 -10.79
CA THR A 141 -4.27 -9.84 -11.29
C THR A 141 -4.46 -8.35 -11.59
N ALA A 142 -3.70 -7.49 -10.89
CA ALA A 142 -3.70 -6.06 -11.11
C ALA A 142 -2.88 -5.69 -12.36
N PHE A 143 -1.69 -6.29 -12.50
CA PHE A 143 -0.80 -6.15 -13.65
C PHE A 143 0.35 -7.17 -13.58
N VAL A 144 1.10 -7.29 -14.68
CA VAL A 144 2.34 -8.08 -14.75
C VAL A 144 3.49 -7.14 -15.11
N LEU A 145 4.53 -7.09 -14.27
CA LEU A 145 5.71 -6.25 -14.50
C LEU A 145 6.82 -7.02 -15.21
N LYS A 146 7.39 -6.43 -16.25
CA LYS A 146 8.68 -6.84 -16.83
C LYS A 146 9.82 -6.06 -16.18
N ASN A 147 11.05 -6.54 -16.36
CA ASN A 147 12.22 -5.85 -15.84
C ASN A 147 12.31 -4.42 -16.38
N GLY A 148 12.55 -3.46 -15.50
CA GLY A 148 12.54 -2.02 -15.77
C GLY A 148 11.16 -1.34 -15.60
N GLN A 149 10.08 -2.10 -15.38
CA GLN A 149 8.74 -1.53 -15.23
C GLN A 149 8.34 -1.33 -13.77
N LYS A 150 7.41 -0.41 -13.57
CA LYS A 150 6.78 -0.12 -12.28
C LYS A 150 5.28 0.05 -12.39
N GLY A 151 4.59 -0.41 -11.36
CA GLY A 151 3.14 -0.28 -11.22
C GLY A 151 2.74 0.35 -9.89
N GLN A 152 1.53 0.89 -9.85
CA GLN A 152 0.93 1.43 -8.65
C GLN A 152 -0.46 0.82 -8.43
N ILE A 153 -0.69 0.36 -7.21
CA ILE A 153 -2.01 -0.09 -6.73
C ILE A 153 -2.52 0.93 -5.72
N MET A 154 -3.70 1.50 -5.96
CA MET A 154 -4.36 2.41 -5.01
C MET A 154 -5.67 1.83 -4.50
N TYR A 155 -5.83 1.86 -3.18
CA TYR A 155 -7.04 1.43 -2.51
C TYR A 155 -7.28 2.18 -1.20
N ASN A 156 -8.50 2.10 -0.67
CA ASN A 156 -8.91 2.81 0.54
C ASN A 156 -9.93 1.98 1.34
N TRP A 157 -9.98 2.21 2.64
CA TRP A 157 -10.95 1.59 3.53
C TRP A 157 -11.21 2.49 4.73
N ARG A 158 -12.21 2.13 5.51
CA ARG A 158 -12.56 2.77 6.77
C ARG A 158 -12.59 1.71 7.86
N ALA A 159 -12.03 2.01 9.01
CA ALA A 159 -12.11 1.17 10.19
C ALA A 159 -12.68 1.97 11.37
N SER A 160 -13.13 1.25 12.38
CA SER A 160 -13.72 1.79 13.60
C SER A 160 -13.00 1.22 14.81
N ASP A 161 -12.72 2.08 15.77
CA ASP A 161 -12.08 1.71 17.02
C ASP A 161 -13.07 0.91 17.86
N CYS A 162 -12.65 -0.21 18.43
CA CYS A 162 -13.57 -1.11 19.14
C CYS A 162 -14.11 -0.49 20.43
N ASP A 163 -13.32 0.35 21.09
CA ASP A 163 -13.65 0.90 22.40
C ASP A 163 -14.44 2.21 22.29
N THR A 164 -14.04 3.06 21.35
CA THR A 164 -14.60 4.42 21.20
C THR A 164 -15.63 4.53 20.07
N GLY A 165 -15.69 3.54 19.17
CA GLY A 165 -16.49 3.60 17.95
C GLY A 165 -16.03 4.66 16.95
N GLN A 166 -14.91 5.35 17.20
CA GLN A 166 -14.42 6.41 16.33
C GLN A 166 -13.96 5.86 15.00
N TRP A 167 -14.37 6.52 13.91
CA TRP A 167 -13.99 6.12 12.56
C TRP A 167 -12.71 6.83 12.14
N TRP A 168 -11.86 6.06 11.48
CA TRP A 168 -10.79 6.58 10.65
C TRP A 168 -10.82 5.93 9.28
N TYR A 169 -10.18 6.61 8.35
CA TYR A 169 -10.08 6.24 6.96
C TYR A 169 -8.61 6.04 6.65
N GLU A 170 -8.32 5.08 5.78
CA GLU A 170 -7.00 4.87 5.23
C GLU A 170 -7.09 4.86 3.71
N GLN A 171 -6.13 5.52 3.07
CA GLN A 171 -5.88 5.39 1.64
C GLN A 171 -4.42 4.97 1.48
N ALA A 172 -4.22 3.87 0.76
CA ALA A 172 -2.93 3.29 0.50
C ALA A 172 -2.60 3.37 -0.98
N ALA A 173 -1.33 3.65 -1.28
CA ALA A 173 -0.72 3.33 -2.55
C ALA A 173 0.43 2.35 -2.32
N VAL A 174 0.43 1.27 -3.08
CA VAL A 174 1.55 0.33 -3.15
C VAL A 174 2.22 0.51 -4.50
N ASN A 175 3.40 1.11 -4.47
CA ASN A 175 4.27 1.30 -5.62
C ASN A 175 5.21 0.10 -5.70
N ILE A 176 5.27 -0.55 -6.86
CA ILE A 176 6.04 -1.78 -7.06
C ILE A 176 6.90 -1.59 -8.31
N ALA A 177 8.19 -1.88 -8.22
CA ALA A 177 9.09 -1.89 -9.36
C ALA A 177 9.86 -3.21 -9.44
N LEU A 178 9.99 -3.72 -10.66
CA LEU A 178 10.87 -4.84 -10.97
C LEU A 178 12.10 -4.28 -11.70
N VAL A 179 13.26 -4.30 -11.06
CA VAL A 179 14.50 -3.74 -11.62
C VAL A 179 15.69 -4.65 -11.37
N SER A 180 16.77 -4.46 -12.14
CA SER A 180 18.08 -5.04 -11.80
C SER A 180 18.67 -4.34 -10.58
N PHE A 181 19.63 -4.98 -9.93
CA PHE A 181 20.30 -4.41 -8.76
C PHE A 181 21.07 -3.14 -9.13
N GLU A 182 21.72 -3.14 -10.29
CA GLU A 182 22.48 -2.02 -10.85
C GLU A 182 21.56 -0.89 -11.33
N GLY A 183 20.31 -1.22 -11.67
CA GLY A 183 19.29 -0.26 -12.07
C GLY A 183 18.53 0.38 -10.89
N PHE A 184 18.89 0.06 -9.65
CA PHE A 184 18.25 0.65 -8.48
C PHE A 184 18.58 2.15 -8.37
N ASN A 185 17.53 2.96 -8.18
CA ASN A 185 17.64 4.38 -7.87
C ASN A 185 16.67 4.72 -6.74
N LYS A 186 17.11 5.52 -5.76
CA LYS A 186 16.25 6.00 -4.65
C LYS A 186 15.02 6.79 -5.14
N ASN A 187 15.10 7.38 -6.33
CA ASN A 187 14.02 8.15 -6.93
C ASN A 187 13.13 7.33 -7.89
N ILE A 188 13.23 6.00 -7.87
CA ILE A 188 12.51 5.09 -8.79
C ILE A 188 11.02 5.38 -8.94
N PHE A 189 10.34 5.85 -7.88
CA PHE A 189 8.92 6.21 -7.89
C PHE A 189 8.63 7.72 -8.10
N LEU A 190 9.67 8.56 -8.12
CA LEU A 190 9.58 10.02 -8.34
C LEU A 190 9.80 10.41 -9.81
N ASP A 191 10.79 9.80 -10.47
CA ASP A 191 11.37 10.33 -11.73
C ASP A 191 10.47 10.20 -12.96
N SER A 192 9.53 9.24 -12.96
CA SER A 192 8.63 9.00 -14.09
C SER A 192 7.29 8.44 -13.62
N ASP A 193 6.28 8.51 -14.49
CA ASP A 193 4.97 7.94 -14.18
C ASP A 193 4.99 6.41 -14.20
N PHE A 194 3.96 5.79 -13.61
CA PHE A 194 3.86 4.33 -13.56
C PHE A 194 3.43 3.74 -14.90
N ASP A 195 4.07 2.64 -15.32
CA ASP A 195 3.66 1.88 -16.49
C ASP A 195 2.25 1.30 -16.33
N PHE A 196 1.90 0.95 -15.09
CA PHE A 196 0.59 0.40 -14.74
C PHE A 196 0.00 1.13 -13.54
N LYS A 197 -1.28 1.48 -13.64
CA LYS A 197 -2.07 2.03 -12.52
C LYS A 197 -3.32 1.20 -12.34
N TYR A 198 -3.43 0.58 -11.18
CA TYR A 198 -4.60 -0.16 -10.77
C TYR A 198 -5.26 0.57 -9.60
N LYS A 199 -6.44 1.15 -9.85
CA LYS A 199 -7.20 1.91 -8.84
C LYS A 199 -8.47 1.15 -8.47
N ARG A 200 -8.59 0.82 -7.18
CA ARG A 200 -9.80 0.31 -6.56
C ARG A 200 -10.11 1.21 -5.37
N LEU A 201 -10.63 2.40 -5.64
CA LEU A 201 -11.11 3.30 -4.60
C LEU A 201 -12.61 3.06 -4.40
N ALA A 202 -13.00 2.80 -3.16
CA ALA A 202 -14.39 2.64 -2.76
C ALA A 202 -14.95 3.97 -2.26
N TYR A 203 -16.24 4.17 -2.47
CA TYR A 203 -16.99 5.23 -1.81
C TYR A 203 -17.15 4.88 -0.33
N LEU A 204 -16.51 5.64 0.54
CA LEU A 204 -16.55 5.43 1.99
C LEU A 204 -17.70 6.28 2.55
N LYS A 205 -18.77 5.62 3.04
CA LYS A 205 -19.93 6.28 3.65
C LYS A 205 -19.62 6.89 4.99
#